data_AF-A0A3M0SP67-F1
#
_entry.id   AF-A0A3M0SP67-F1
#
_cell.length_a   1.000
_cell.length_b   1.000
_cell.length_c   1.000
_cell.angle_alpha   90.00
_cell.angle_beta   90.00
_cell.angle_gamma   90.00
#
_symmetry.space_group_name_H-M   'P 1'
#
loop_
_entity.id
_entity.type
_entity.pdbx_description
1 polymer ?
#
loop_
_entity_poly.entity_id
_entity_poly.type
_entity_poly.pdbx_seq_one_letter_code
_entity_poly.pdbx_strand_id
1 'polypeptide(L)'
;MKLIIAEKPSLAINVVKSIGSMTKHDGYFENNNYIVTFAFGHLLQLFDVDDYFNREKSKWNLEELPFVPDNFKFKIRDDKGVKKQFNTIKDLIKREDIDEIVNCGDADRGANRF
;
A
#
# COMPACT_ATOMS: atom_id res chain seq x y z
N MET A 1 4.31 15.32 13.96
CA MET A 1 5.02 14.08 13.59
C MET A 1 5.07 13.93 12.07
N LYS A 2 6.14 13.36 11.48
CA LYS A 2 6.19 13.06 10.03
C LYS A 2 6.04 11.57 9.75
N LEU A 3 5.11 11.19 8.88
CA LEU A 3 4.91 9.80 8.44
C LEU A 3 5.62 9.56 7.11
N ILE A 4 6.63 8.70 7.09
CA ILE A 4 7.35 8.27 5.90
C ILE A 4 6.82 6.90 5.48
N ILE A 5 6.31 6.81 4.25
CA ILE A 5 5.79 5.56 3.67
C ILE A 5 6.75 5.11 2.58
N ALA A 6 7.45 4.00 2.81
CA ALA A 6 8.34 3.40 1.83
C ALA A 6 7.64 2.35 0.97
N GLU A 7 8.13 2.08 -0.24
CA GLU A 7 7.56 1.06 -1.13
C GLU A 7 7.66 -0.38 -0.61
N LYS A 8 8.75 -0.67 0.11
CA LYS A 8 9.14 -2.03 0.49
C LYS A 8 9.86 -2.02 1.84
N PRO A 9 9.82 -3.14 2.59
CA PRO A 9 10.43 -3.22 3.93
C PRO A 9 11.93 -2.88 3.93
N SER A 10 12.66 -3.29 2.90
CA SER A 10 14.10 -3.02 2.78
C SER A 10 14.41 -1.53 2.67
N LEU A 11 13.57 -0.76 1.97
CA LEU A 11 13.73 0.68 1.84
C LEU A 11 13.42 1.40 3.16
N ALA A 12 12.34 1.00 3.86
CA ALA A 12 12.05 1.51 5.19
C ALA A 12 13.20 1.28 6.18
N ILE A 13 13.83 0.09 6.16
CA ILE A 13 14.98 -0.21 7.02
C ILE A 13 16.16 0.74 6.72
N ASN A 14 16.42 1.04 5.44
CA ASN A 14 17.47 1.99 5.07
C ASN A 14 17.17 3.39 5.59
N VAL A 15 15.92 3.86 5.47
CA VAL A 15 15.47 5.15 6.02
C VAL A 15 15.65 5.18 7.53
N VAL A 16 15.20 4.14 8.25
CA VAL A 16 15.37 4.03 9.70
C VAL A 16 16.85 4.12 10.10
N LYS A 17 17.74 3.41 9.38
CA LYS A 17 19.19 3.48 9.63
C LYS A 17 19.77 4.88 9.43
N SER A 18 19.28 5.64 8.45
CA SER A 18 19.71 7.02 8.21
C SER A 18 19.19 8.00 9.25
N ILE A 19 17.99 7.79 9.78
CA ILE A 19 17.41 8.62 10.85
C ILE A 19 18.07 8.30 12.21
N GLY A 20 18.38 7.03 12.46
CA GLY A 20 19.02 6.57 13.69
C GLY A 20 18.06 5.80 14.60
N SER A 21 18.14 6.04 15.91
CA SER A 21 17.39 5.27 16.91
C SER A 21 15.87 5.45 16.75
N MET A 22 15.18 4.34 16.47
CA MET A 22 13.72 4.26 16.39
C MET A 22 13.23 2.99 17.09
N THR A 23 12.08 3.08 17.74
CA THR A 23 11.39 1.95 18.34
C THR A 23 10.71 1.14 17.25
N LYS A 24 10.90 -0.18 17.24
CA LYS A 24 10.26 -1.07 16.28
C LYS A 24 8.88 -1.47 16.78
N HIS A 25 7.88 -1.30 15.92
CA HIS A 25 6.51 -1.76 16.10
C HIS A 25 6.14 -2.79 15.03
N ASP A 26 4.93 -3.33 15.12
CA ASP A 26 4.39 -4.26 14.14
C ASP A 26 3.93 -3.50 12.88
N GLY A 27 4.80 -3.46 11.87
CA GLY A 27 4.53 -2.82 10.57
C GLY A 27 5.07 -1.40 10.42
N TYR A 28 5.75 -0.85 11.43
CA TYR A 28 6.37 0.48 11.37
C TYR A 28 7.45 0.68 12.45
N PHE A 29 8.15 1.81 12.37
CA PHE A 29 9.14 2.28 13.33
C PHE A 29 8.78 3.70 13.76
N GLU A 30 9.00 4.05 15.02
CA GLU A 30 8.60 5.35 15.57
C GLU A 30 9.66 5.93 16.50
N ASN A 31 9.85 7.25 16.42
CA ASN A 31 10.55 8.04 17.42
C ASN A 31 9.80 9.37 17.63
N ASN A 32 10.40 10.30 18.37
CA ASN A 32 9.73 11.55 18.73
C ASN A 32 9.34 12.45 17.54
N ASN A 33 9.98 12.27 16.37
CA ASN A 33 9.84 13.18 15.23
C ASN A 33 9.32 12.49 13.96
N TYR A 34 9.57 11.19 13.81
CA TYR A 34 9.30 10.41 12.60
C TYR A 34 8.62 9.09 12.91
N ILE A 35 7.69 8.72 12.02
CA ILE A 35 7.16 7.38 11.87
C ILE A 35 7.57 6.88 10.50
N VAL A 36 8.21 5.71 10.42
CA VAL A 36 8.59 5.07 9.15
C VAL A 36 7.82 3.77 9.00
N THR A 37 6.99 3.69 7.97
CA THR A 37 6.27 2.47 7.58
C THR A 37 6.61 2.08 6.13
N PHE A 38 6.10 0.94 5.68
CA PHE A 38 6.35 0.42 4.34
C PHE A 38 5.12 -0.27 3.75
N ALA A 39 5.02 -0.26 2.43
CA ALA A 39 4.15 -1.11 1.66
C ALA A 39 4.82 -2.46 1.34
N PHE A 40 4.07 -3.35 0.68
CA PHE A 40 4.59 -4.61 0.11
C PHE A 40 4.52 -4.56 -1.42
N GLY A 41 5.14 -3.52 -2.03
CA GLY A 41 4.87 -3.15 -3.41
C GLY A 41 3.40 -2.71 -3.55
N HIS A 42 2.70 -3.19 -4.59
CA HIS A 42 1.28 -2.89 -4.78
C HIS A 42 0.40 -3.54 -3.70
N LEU A 43 -0.12 -2.71 -2.79
CA LEU A 43 -1.13 -3.11 -1.80
C LEU A 43 -2.50 -3.34 -2.46
N LEU A 44 -2.73 -2.63 -3.57
CA LEU A 44 -3.94 -2.67 -4.37
C LEU A 44 -3.71 -3.44 -5.67
N GLN A 45 -4.73 -4.18 -6.11
CA GLN A 45 -4.78 -4.81 -7.43
C GLN A 45 -6.03 -4.32 -8.14
N LEU A 46 -6.00 -4.31 -9.48
CA LEU A 46 -7.19 -4.01 -10.26
C LEU A 46 -8.29 -5.04 -10.00
N PHE A 47 -9.53 -4.58 -10.09
CA PHE A 47 -10.65 -5.50 -10.22
C PHE A 47 -10.47 -6.31 -11.52
N ASP A 48 -10.65 -7.62 -11.42
CA ASP A 48 -10.81 -8.50 -12.57
C ASP A 48 -12.25 -8.40 -13.11
N VAL A 49 -12.47 -8.94 -14.30
CA VAL A 49 -13.78 -8.92 -14.97
C VAL A 49 -14.86 -9.54 -14.07
N ASP A 50 -14.50 -10.59 -13.33
CA ASP A 50 -15.41 -11.30 -12.44
C ASP A 50 -15.80 -10.43 -11.22
N ASP A 51 -14.91 -9.59 -10.70
CA ASP A 51 -15.24 -8.63 -9.64
C ASP A 51 -16.24 -7.56 -10.12
N TYR A 52 -16.15 -7.10 -11.38
CA TYR A 52 -17.11 -6.14 -11.92
C TYR A 52 -18.49 -6.74 -12.09
N PHE A 53 -18.56 -8.01 -12.49
CA PHE A 53 -19.82 -8.75 -12.63
C PHE A 53 -20.27 -9.43 -11.33
N ASN A 54 -19.48 -9.32 -10.25
CA ASN A 54 -19.72 -9.91 -8.94
C ASN A 54 -20.07 -11.41 -9.02
N ARG A 55 -19.33 -12.15 -9.84
CA ARG A 55 -19.54 -13.58 -10.14
C ARG A 55 -18.36 -14.43 -9.66
N GLU A 56 -18.61 -15.71 -9.36
CA GLU A 56 -17.52 -16.65 -9.16
C GLU A 56 -16.72 -16.84 -10.46
N LYS A 57 -15.44 -17.18 -10.33
CA LYS A 57 -14.51 -17.38 -11.46
C LYS A 57 -15.17 -18.21 -12.54
N SER A 58 -15.57 -17.54 -13.61
CA SER A 58 -16.42 -18.13 -14.65
C SER A 58 -15.58 -18.45 -15.87
N LYS A 59 -16.11 -19.34 -16.72
CA LYS A 59 -15.49 -19.61 -18.01
C LYS A 59 -15.58 -18.35 -18.86
N TRP A 60 -14.49 -18.01 -19.51
CA TRP A 60 -14.41 -16.88 -20.43
C TRP A 60 -15.44 -17.04 -21.56
N ASN A 61 -16.31 -16.04 -21.72
CA ASN A 61 -17.27 -15.96 -22.82
C ASN A 61 -16.80 -14.94 -23.85
N LEU A 62 -16.78 -15.33 -25.13
CA LEU A 62 -16.38 -14.44 -26.23
C LEU A 62 -17.33 -13.23 -26.38
N GLU A 63 -18.61 -13.39 -26.00
CA GLU A 63 -19.63 -12.33 -26.07
C GLU A 63 -19.37 -11.17 -25.11
N GLU A 64 -18.57 -11.39 -24.06
CA GLU A 64 -18.24 -10.37 -23.05
C GLU A 64 -17.00 -9.56 -23.44
N LEU A 65 -16.41 -9.83 -24.61
CA LEU A 65 -15.21 -9.16 -25.09
C LEU A 65 -15.51 -8.17 -26.24
N PRO A 66 -14.85 -6.98 -26.24
CA PRO A 66 -13.92 -6.50 -25.24
C PRO A 66 -14.65 -5.91 -24.02
N PHE A 67 -14.24 -6.31 -22.80
CA PHE A 67 -14.67 -5.65 -21.58
C PHE A 67 -13.73 -4.49 -21.24
N VAL A 68 -14.25 -3.26 -21.24
CA VAL A 68 -13.54 -2.06 -20.80
C VAL A 68 -14.42 -1.38 -19.76
N PRO A 69 -14.02 -1.33 -18.47
CA PRO A 69 -14.84 -0.71 -17.44
C PRO A 69 -14.85 0.82 -17.62
N ASP A 70 -16.00 1.46 -17.38
CA ASP A 70 -16.12 2.93 -17.39
C ASP A 70 -15.21 3.58 -16.33
N ASN A 71 -15.03 2.90 -15.19
CA ASN A 71 -14.16 3.32 -14.10
C ASN A 71 -13.36 2.13 -13.58
N PHE A 72 -12.03 2.29 -13.56
CA PHE A 72 -11.14 1.29 -12.96
C PHE A 72 -11.30 1.27 -11.43
N LYS A 73 -11.70 0.13 -10.89
CA LYS A 73 -11.79 -0.16 -9.46
C LYS A 73 -10.57 -0.95 -8.99
N PHE A 74 -10.23 -0.77 -7.72
CA PHE A 74 -9.10 -1.42 -7.06
C PHE A 74 -9.56 -2.18 -5.83
N LYS A 75 -9.09 -3.42 -5.66
CA LYS A 75 -9.28 -4.23 -4.45
C LYS A 75 -7.94 -4.38 -3.73
N ILE A 76 -7.98 -4.56 -2.41
CA ILE A 76 -6.78 -4.95 -1.65
C ILE A 76 -6.38 -6.35 -2.11
N ARG A 77 -5.08 -6.57 -2.32
CA ARG A 77 -4.56 -7.90 -2.66
C ARG A 77 -5.00 -8.91 -1.59
N ASP A 78 -5.44 -10.09 -1.99
CA ASP A 78 -5.92 -11.11 -1.06
C ASP A 78 -4.75 -11.83 -0.38
N ASP A 79 -4.04 -11.08 0.45
CA ASP A 79 -2.93 -11.53 1.27
C ASP A 79 -3.12 -10.98 2.68
N LYS A 80 -3.06 -11.88 3.68
CA LYS A 80 -3.29 -11.51 5.08
C LYS A 80 -2.28 -10.48 5.58
N GLY A 81 -1.01 -10.57 5.14
CA GLY A 81 0.04 -9.62 5.46
C GLY A 81 -0.21 -8.26 4.83
N VAL A 82 -0.63 -8.21 3.57
CA VAL A 82 -0.99 -6.97 2.87
C VAL A 82 -2.19 -6.29 3.52
N LYS A 83 -3.25 -7.03 3.83
CA LYS A 83 -4.44 -6.48 4.50
C LYS A 83 -4.08 -5.89 5.87
N LYS A 84 -3.25 -6.58 6.64
CA LYS A 84 -2.75 -6.10 7.93
C LYS A 84 -1.95 -4.80 7.75
N GLN A 85 -0.99 -4.80 6.83
CA GLN A 85 -0.13 -3.63 6.59
C GLN A 85 -0.91 -2.42 6.06
N PHE A 86 -1.90 -2.66 5.19
CA PHE A 86 -2.80 -1.62 4.71
C PHE A 86 -3.56 -0.97 5.87
N ASN A 87 -4.09 -1.77 6.80
CA ASN A 87 -4.77 -1.25 7.98
C ASN A 87 -3.79 -0.47 8.88
N THR A 88 -2.57 -0.98 9.11
CA THR A 88 -1.54 -0.26 9.85
C THR A 88 -1.26 1.11 9.24
N ILE A 89 -1.03 1.19 7.91
CA ILE A 89 -0.80 2.46 7.22
C ILE A 89 -2.02 3.38 7.34
N LYS A 90 -3.23 2.85 7.15
CA LYS A 90 -4.48 3.61 7.28
C LYS A 90 -4.65 4.21 8.68
N ASP A 91 -4.34 3.45 9.72
CA ASP A 91 -4.46 3.89 11.11
C ASP A 91 -3.38 4.93 11.43
N LEU A 92 -2.16 4.76 10.92
CA LEU A 92 -1.08 5.76 11.04
C LEU A 92 -1.43 7.08 10.36
N ILE A 93 -2.01 7.05 9.15
CA ILE A 93 -2.43 8.25 8.41
C ILE A 93 -3.53 9.02 9.18
N LYS A 94 -4.36 8.31 9.94
CA LYS A 94 -5.47 8.90 10.70
C LYS A 94 -5.08 9.45 12.07
N ARG A 95 -3.85 9.21 12.52
CA ARG A 95 -3.37 9.74 13.80
C ARG A 95 -3.36 11.26 13.77
N GLU A 96 -3.87 11.87 14.84
CA GLU A 96 -4.00 13.33 14.96
C GLU A 96 -2.65 14.05 15.07
N ASP A 97 -1.59 13.37 15.51
CA ASP A 97 -0.26 13.94 15.66
C ASP A 97 0.57 13.95 14.37
N ILE A 98 0.05 13.44 13.26
CA ILE A 98 0.70 13.46 11.95
C ILE A 98 0.42 14.78 11.23
N ASP A 99 1.48 15.55 11.00
CA ASP A 99 1.41 16.85 10.32
C ASP A 99 1.77 16.74 8.84
N GLU A 100 2.54 15.72 8.46
CA GLU A 100 3.11 15.58 7.13
C GLU A 100 3.27 14.11 6.75
N ILE A 101 2.95 13.78 5.49
CA ILE A 101 3.13 12.46 4.90
C ILE A 101 4.15 12.56 3.77
N VAL A 102 5.21 11.77 3.86
CA VAL A 102 6.31 11.71 2.89
C VAL A 102 6.24 10.39 2.14
N ASN A 103 6.04 10.46 0.82
CA ASN A 103 6.17 9.31 -0.06
C ASN A 103 7.66 9.04 -0.32
N CYS A 104 8.14 7.87 0.11
CA CYS A 104 9.51 7.40 -0.07
C CYS A 104 9.54 6.16 -0.98
N GLY A 105 8.98 6.29 -2.18
CA GLY A 105 9.08 5.29 -3.25
C GLY A 105 10.37 5.37 -4.04
N ASP A 106 10.71 4.29 -4.77
CA ASP A 106 11.77 4.37 -5.77
C ASP A 106 11.42 5.46 -6.82
N ALA A 107 12.42 6.15 -7.35
CA ALA A 107 12.23 7.23 -8.34
C ALA A 107 11.91 6.70 -9.76
N ASP A 108 11.12 5.63 -9.86
CA ASP A 108 10.68 5.01 -11.12
C ASP A 108 9.14 5.09 -11.26
N ARG A 109 8.64 5.06 -12.49
CA ARG A 109 7.22 5.30 -12.82
C ARG A 109 6.27 4.31 -12.15
N GLY A 110 6.72 3.09 -11.85
CA GLY A 110 5.91 2.04 -11.21
C GLY A 110 5.74 2.22 -9.70
N ALA A 111 6.77 2.76 -9.05
CA ALA A 111 6.80 2.98 -7.62
C ALA A 111 5.83 4.08 -7.18
N ASN A 112 5.58 5.13 -7.97
CA ASN A 112 4.61 6.16 -7.55
C ASN A 112 3.12 5.73 -7.50
N ARG A 113 2.81 4.42 -7.54
CA ARG A 113 1.45 3.85 -7.61
C ARG A 113 1.16 2.78 -6.53
N PHE A 114 1.94 2.70 -5.45
CA PHE A 114 1.69 1.72 -4.37
C PHE A 114 0.61 2.15 -3.37
#